data_AF-A0A7Z9RXY3-F1
#
_entry.id   AF-A0A7Z9RXY3-F1
#
_cell.length_a   1.000
_cell.length_b   1.000
_cell.length_c   1.000
_cell.angle_alpha   90.00
_cell.angle_beta   90.00
_cell.angle_gamma   90.00
#
_symmetry.space_group_name_H-M   'P 1'
#
loop_
_entity.id
_entity.type
_entity.pdbx_description
1 polymer ?
#
loop_
_entity_poly.entity_id
_entity_poly.type
_entity_poly.pdbx_seq_one_letter_code
_entity_poly.pdbx_strand_id
1 'polypeptide(L)'
;MSRCIAVIPVVIIACLLLANPLYASDFERGDCNADGQVNIADAVYLLAHLFSGGEDPLCFDAADTNDDGTINIADAIYLLAFLFSGGSPPPEPFDICGPDPTDDTLTCDSFPPCPDTPCPDGDADADGVCDSEDICPGGDDNVDTDGDTVPDFCDICPGGDDNVDTDGDTVPDFCDICPDGDDNVDTDGDTVPDACDICPGGDD
;
A
#
# COMPACT_ATOMS: atom_id res chain seq x y z
N MET A 1 44.40 35.89 -17.44
CA MET A 1 45.03 35.25 -16.27
C MET A 1 43.90 34.90 -15.31
N SER A 2 43.70 33.60 -15.13
CA SER A 2 42.48 32.96 -14.60
C SER A 2 42.03 33.50 -13.24
N ARG A 3 40.71 33.71 -13.12
CA ARG A 3 40.04 33.92 -11.84
C ARG A 3 40.07 32.58 -11.08
N CYS A 4 40.58 32.61 -9.85
CA CYS A 4 40.53 31.48 -8.94
C CYS A 4 39.06 31.15 -8.63
N ILE A 5 38.58 30.00 -9.12
CA ILE A 5 37.36 29.37 -8.62
C ILE A 5 37.74 28.70 -7.31
N ALA A 6 37.20 29.20 -6.20
CA ALA A 6 37.31 28.55 -4.90
C ALA A 6 36.58 27.21 -4.98
N VAL A 7 37.34 26.12 -4.90
CA VAL A 7 36.80 24.77 -4.74
C VAL A 7 36.32 24.68 -3.30
N ILE A 8 35.06 25.07 -3.08
CA ILE A 8 34.37 24.79 -1.81
C ILE A 8 34.28 23.27 -1.73
N PRO A 9 34.82 22.63 -0.68
CA PRO A 9 34.90 21.18 -0.60
C PRO A 9 33.48 20.60 -0.63
N VAL A 10 33.27 19.64 -1.53
CA VAL A 10 32.01 18.94 -1.86
C VAL A 10 31.41 18.16 -0.66
N VAL A 11 31.97 18.30 0.55
CA VAL A 11 31.60 17.56 1.75
C VAL A 11 30.50 18.26 2.58
N ILE A 12 30.12 19.51 2.25
CA ILE A 12 29.03 20.24 2.95
C ILE A 12 27.68 20.16 2.20
N ILE A 13 27.64 19.65 0.97
CA ILE A 13 26.41 19.46 0.17
C ILE A 13 25.88 18.01 0.28
N ALA A 14 26.15 17.32 1.38
CA ALA A 14 25.54 16.02 1.69
C ALA A 14 24.43 16.13 2.77
N CYS A 15 24.32 17.29 3.44
CA CYS A 15 23.34 17.52 4.50
C CYS A 15 22.06 18.26 4.01
N LEU A 16 21.91 18.46 2.69
CA LEU A 16 20.82 19.27 2.10
C LEU A 16 20.06 18.55 0.97
N LEU A 17 20.27 17.23 0.81
CA LEU A 17 19.57 16.39 -0.18
C LEU A 17 19.11 15.03 0.39
N LEU A 18 19.11 14.87 1.72
CA LEU A 18 18.49 13.72 2.40
C LEU A 18 17.39 14.21 3.37
N ALA A 19 16.62 15.22 2.97
CA ALA A 19 15.25 15.25 3.45
C ALA A 19 14.55 14.17 2.62
N ASN A 20 14.57 12.93 3.12
CA ASN A 20 13.46 12.05 2.84
C ASN A 20 12.22 12.90 3.14
N PRO A 21 11.24 13.03 2.23
CA PRO A 21 9.93 13.44 2.71
C PRO A 21 9.65 12.47 3.86
N LEU A 22 9.46 12.99 5.08
CA LEU A 22 8.82 12.19 6.11
C LEU A 22 7.44 11.96 5.52
N TYR A 23 7.29 10.82 4.83
CA TYR A 23 6.03 10.39 4.27
C TYR A 23 5.13 10.18 5.48
N ALA A 24 4.04 10.95 5.55
CA ALA A 24 3.03 10.76 6.58
C ALA A 24 2.39 9.39 6.34
N SER A 25 2.38 8.54 7.36
CA SER A 25 1.60 7.30 7.37
C SER A 25 0.10 7.63 7.27
N ASP A 26 -0.68 6.81 6.58
CA ASP A 26 -2.13 6.80 6.70
C ASP A 26 -2.51 6.56 8.17
N PHE A 27 -3.65 7.11 8.56
CA PHE A 27 -4.13 7.02 9.92
C PHE A 27 -5.66 7.08 9.99
N GLU A 28 -6.19 6.80 11.16
CA GLU A 28 -7.59 7.05 11.49
C GLU A 28 -7.68 8.19 12.51
N ARG A 29 -8.31 9.30 12.14
CA ARG A 29 -8.46 10.48 12.99
C ARG A 29 -9.32 10.16 14.20
N GLY A 30 -8.81 10.48 15.39
CA GLY A 30 -9.46 10.21 16.66
C GLY A 30 -8.99 8.93 17.36
N ASP A 31 -8.24 8.04 16.70
CA ASP A 31 -7.57 6.89 17.35
C ASP A 31 -6.19 7.34 17.86
N CYS A 32 -6.20 8.04 18.99
CA CYS A 32 -5.03 8.70 19.57
C CYS A 32 -4.03 7.71 20.17
N ASN A 33 -4.48 6.53 20.59
CA ASN A 33 -3.63 5.50 21.17
C ASN A 33 -3.19 4.43 20.13
N ALA A 34 -3.61 4.58 18.88
CA ALA A 34 -3.30 3.71 17.75
C ALA A 34 -3.63 2.24 18.05
N ASP A 35 -4.81 1.99 18.63
CA ASP A 35 -5.31 0.64 18.93
C ASP A 35 -6.33 0.09 17.92
N GLY A 36 -6.63 0.87 16.88
CA GLY A 36 -7.53 0.56 15.78
C GLY A 36 -9.01 0.78 16.11
N GLN A 37 -9.33 1.49 17.19
CA GLN A 37 -10.70 1.77 17.59
C GLN A 37 -10.86 3.18 18.16
N VAL A 38 -11.60 4.05 17.48
CA VAL A 38 -11.96 5.37 18.02
C VAL A 38 -12.97 5.24 19.17
N ASN A 39 -12.52 5.45 20.41
CA ASN A 39 -13.34 5.33 21.61
C ASN A 39 -12.91 6.28 22.77
N ILE A 40 -13.36 6.01 23.99
CA ILE A 40 -13.05 6.88 25.15
C ILE A 40 -11.57 6.77 25.59
N ALA A 41 -10.91 5.65 25.28
CA ALA A 41 -9.51 5.43 25.60
C ALA A 41 -8.62 6.48 24.92
N ASP A 42 -8.96 6.90 23.71
CA ASP A 42 -8.27 7.92 22.93
C ASP A 42 -8.30 9.28 23.60
N ALA A 43 -9.48 9.71 24.02
CA ALA A 43 -9.63 10.96 24.74
C ALA A 43 -8.83 10.95 26.05
N VAL A 44 -8.77 9.80 26.74
CA VAL A 44 -7.97 9.65 27.96
C VAL A 44 -6.47 9.66 27.65
N TYR A 45 -6.05 8.99 26.58
CA TYR A 45 -4.66 8.94 26.12
C TYR A 45 -4.16 10.36 25.79
N LEU A 46 -4.93 11.10 24.99
CA LEU A 46 -4.61 12.46 24.60
C LEU A 46 -4.53 13.40 25.82
N LEU A 47 -5.48 13.32 26.76
CA LEU A 47 -5.43 14.10 27.99
C LEU A 47 -4.24 13.73 28.88
N ALA A 48 -3.82 12.46 28.87
CA ALA A 48 -2.63 12.02 29.59
C ALA A 48 -1.35 12.61 28.98
N HIS A 49 -1.22 12.59 27.66
CA HIS A 49 -0.14 13.26 26.92
C HIS A 49 -0.08 14.75 27.27
N LEU A 50 -1.20 15.46 27.15
CA LEU A 50 -1.28 16.92 27.36
C LEU A 50 -0.99 17.37 28.80
N PHE A 51 -1.46 16.63 29.81
CA PHE A 51 -1.51 17.14 31.19
C PHE A 51 -0.82 16.28 32.24
N SER A 52 -0.53 15.01 31.93
CA SER A 52 -0.03 14.04 32.91
C SER A 52 1.35 13.46 32.57
N GLY A 53 1.97 13.91 31.47
CA GLY A 53 3.25 13.38 30.99
C GLY A 53 3.11 11.94 30.48
N GLY A 54 1.98 11.63 29.85
CA GLY A 54 1.80 10.41 29.07
C GLY A 54 2.76 10.34 27.88
N GLU A 55 2.77 9.20 27.21
CA GLU A 55 3.58 9.01 25.99
C GLU A 55 3.05 9.90 24.85
N ASP A 56 3.93 10.22 23.91
CA ASP A 56 3.56 10.97 22.72
C ASP A 56 2.67 10.08 21.82
N PRO A 57 1.66 10.63 21.13
CA PRO A 57 0.95 9.89 20.09
C PRO A 57 1.92 9.40 19.02
N LEU A 58 1.71 8.18 18.51
CA LEU A 58 2.48 7.67 17.37
C LEU A 58 2.20 8.48 16.09
N CYS A 59 1.00 9.05 16.03
CA CYS A 59 0.54 9.93 14.97
C CYS A 59 -0.09 11.18 15.57
N PHE A 60 0.51 12.34 15.29
CA PHE A 60 -0.02 13.61 15.78
C PHE A 60 -1.28 14.02 15.01
N ASP A 61 -1.40 13.64 13.74
CA ASP A 61 -2.60 13.92 12.92
C ASP A 61 -3.82 13.14 13.43
N ALA A 62 -3.63 11.91 13.92
CA ALA A 62 -4.71 11.14 14.55
C ALA A 62 -5.21 11.80 15.85
N ALA A 63 -4.33 12.52 16.55
CA ALA A 63 -4.64 13.17 17.81
C ALA A 63 -5.20 14.61 17.66
N ASP A 64 -4.99 15.27 16.52
CA ASP A 64 -5.73 16.48 16.14
C ASP A 64 -7.12 16.11 15.61
N THR A 65 -8.03 15.86 16.55
CA THR A 65 -9.33 15.27 16.24
C THR A 65 -10.28 16.27 15.58
N ASN A 66 -10.03 17.57 15.80
CA ASN A 66 -10.83 18.63 15.18
C ASN A 66 -10.15 19.33 14.01
N ASP A 67 -8.99 18.80 13.57
CA ASP A 67 -8.28 19.16 12.34
C ASP A 67 -8.04 20.67 12.24
N ASP A 68 -7.53 21.27 13.34
CA ASP A 68 -7.21 22.70 13.39
C ASP A 68 -5.71 23.03 13.31
N GLY A 69 -4.89 22.01 13.14
CA GLY A 69 -3.43 22.02 13.06
C GLY A 69 -2.75 22.19 14.42
N THR A 70 -3.47 21.99 15.52
CA THR A 70 -2.91 22.14 16.87
C THR A 70 -3.47 21.15 17.87
N ILE A 71 -2.60 20.28 18.40
CA ILE A 71 -3.01 19.39 19.49
C ILE A 71 -3.19 20.15 20.81
N ASN A 72 -4.42 20.16 21.31
CA ASN A 72 -4.79 20.78 22.57
C ASN A 72 -6.04 20.14 23.21
N ILE A 73 -6.64 20.82 24.18
CA ILE A 73 -7.82 20.28 24.89
C ILE A 73 -9.09 20.28 24.02
N ALA A 74 -9.14 21.09 22.96
CA ALA A 74 -10.25 21.15 22.03
C ALA A 74 -10.48 19.80 21.35
N ASP A 75 -9.41 19.09 20.99
CA ASP A 75 -9.43 17.76 20.37
C ASP A 75 -10.14 16.73 21.24
N ALA A 76 -9.72 16.62 22.51
CA ALA A 76 -10.33 15.71 23.46
C ALA A 76 -11.81 16.06 23.69
N ILE A 77 -12.17 17.35 23.70
CA ILE A 77 -13.57 17.77 23.84
C ILE A 77 -14.37 17.42 22.58
N TYR A 78 -13.78 17.62 21.39
CA TYR A 78 -14.40 17.30 20.12
C TYR A 78 -14.71 15.80 20.03
N LEU A 79 -13.72 14.96 20.33
CA LEU A 79 -13.87 13.51 20.31
C LEU A 79 -14.96 13.04 21.28
N LEU A 80 -14.95 13.54 22.52
CA LEU A 80 -16.00 13.20 23.51
C LEU A 80 -17.38 13.71 23.09
N ALA A 81 -17.46 14.85 22.41
CA ALA A 81 -18.72 15.38 21.90
C ALA A 81 -19.29 14.48 20.79
N PHE A 82 -18.46 14.00 19.87
CA PHE A 82 -18.82 13.00 18.88
C PHE A 82 -19.33 11.71 19.55
N LEU A 83 -18.51 11.12 20.45
CA LEU A 83 -18.80 9.83 21.07
C LEU A 83 -20.06 9.83 21.95
N PHE A 84 -20.34 10.92 22.69
CA PHE A 84 -21.36 10.90 23.75
C PHE A 84 -22.46 11.96 23.62
N SER A 85 -22.26 12.99 22.81
CA SER A 85 -23.18 14.13 22.73
C SER A 85 -23.81 14.32 21.35
N GLY A 86 -23.56 13.42 20.39
CA GLY A 86 -24.05 13.55 19.02
C GLY A 86 -23.40 14.73 18.28
N GLY A 87 -22.14 15.03 18.61
CA GLY A 87 -21.31 15.94 17.83
C GLY A 87 -21.07 15.43 16.41
N SER A 88 -20.53 16.30 15.55
CA SER A 88 -20.07 15.87 14.22
C SER A 88 -18.97 14.82 14.34
N PRO A 89 -18.90 13.84 13.41
CA PRO A 89 -17.74 12.97 13.31
C PRO A 89 -16.46 13.77 13.04
N PRO A 90 -15.29 13.29 13.48
CA PRO A 90 -14.00 13.84 13.09
C PRO A 90 -13.92 14.04 11.56
N PRO A 91 -13.24 15.12 11.09
CA PRO A 91 -12.90 15.27 9.68
C PRO A 91 -12.11 14.06 9.16
N GLU A 92 -12.15 13.85 7.85
CA GLU A 92 -11.42 12.76 7.20
C GLU A 92 -9.90 12.87 7.49
N PRO A 93 -9.17 11.75 7.64
CA PRO A 93 -9.62 10.35 7.52
C PRO A 93 -10.31 9.85 8.79
N PHE A 94 -11.53 9.31 8.70
CA PHE A 94 -12.32 8.83 9.85
C PHE A 94 -13.16 7.61 9.45
N ASP A 95 -13.26 6.60 10.31
CA ASP A 95 -13.83 5.24 10.07
C ASP A 95 -13.06 4.39 9.02
N ILE A 96 -12.13 4.98 8.26
CA ILE A 96 -11.25 4.34 7.27
C ILE A 96 -9.89 5.04 7.34
N CYS A 97 -8.82 4.26 7.27
CA CYS A 97 -7.46 4.78 7.12
C CYS A 97 -7.33 5.65 5.87
N GLY A 98 -6.51 6.69 5.97
CA GLY A 98 -6.11 7.46 4.80
C GLY A 98 -5.10 8.55 5.14
N PRO A 99 -4.62 9.29 4.12
CA PRO A 99 -3.70 10.38 4.32
C PRO A 99 -4.42 11.60 4.88
N ASP A 100 -3.67 12.54 5.45
CA ASP A 100 -4.21 13.82 5.90
C ASP A 100 -4.62 14.71 4.68
N PRO A 101 -5.91 15.02 4.48
CA PRO A 101 -6.35 15.88 3.37
C PRO A 101 -5.97 17.35 3.57
N THR A 102 -5.59 17.72 4.79
CA THR A 102 -5.45 19.09 5.30
C THR A 102 -4.03 19.38 5.79
N ASP A 103 -3.04 18.89 5.03
CA ASP A 103 -1.59 19.00 5.31
C ASP A 103 -1.18 20.26 6.08
N ASP A 104 -0.65 20.03 7.29
CA ASP A 104 -0.17 21.06 8.19
C ASP A 104 1.26 20.81 8.71
N THR A 105 1.54 21.10 9.99
CA THR A 105 2.88 20.88 10.58
C THR A 105 2.95 19.66 11.50
N LEU A 106 1.80 19.08 11.83
CA LEU A 106 1.68 17.80 12.48
C LEU A 106 2.05 16.70 11.48
N THR A 107 2.51 15.58 12.01
CA THR A 107 2.98 14.45 11.20
C THR A 107 2.54 13.14 11.81
N CYS A 108 2.36 12.17 10.93
CA CYS A 108 2.12 10.78 11.26
C CYS A 108 3.38 9.99 10.91
N ASP A 109 4.23 9.71 11.91
CA ASP A 109 5.48 8.98 11.68
C ASP A 109 5.23 7.47 11.50
N SER A 110 4.21 6.95 12.20
CA SER A 110 3.75 5.57 12.09
C SER A 110 2.36 5.42 12.69
N PHE A 111 1.54 4.58 12.09
CA PHE A 111 0.24 4.22 12.66
C PHE A 111 -0.04 2.71 12.50
N PRO A 112 0.34 1.86 13.48
CA PRO A 112 0.23 0.39 13.33
C PRO A 112 -1.15 -0.15 12.88
N PRO A 113 -2.30 0.45 13.28
CA PRO A 113 -3.61 0.03 12.77
C PRO A 113 -3.84 0.30 11.28
N CYS A 114 -3.14 1.29 10.72
CA CYS A 114 -3.12 1.59 9.29
C CYS A 114 -1.73 1.22 8.78
N PRO A 115 -1.48 -0.07 8.48
CA PRO A 115 -0.18 -0.49 7.99
C PRO A 115 0.06 0.13 6.61
N ASP A 116 0.72 1.28 6.58
CA ASP A 116 1.42 1.72 5.38
C ASP A 116 2.66 0.84 5.24
N THR A 117 2.60 -0.14 4.34
CA THR A 117 3.74 -0.21 3.43
C THR A 117 3.77 1.11 2.67
N PRO A 118 4.94 1.75 2.51
CA PRO A 118 5.03 3.03 1.83
C PRO A 118 4.65 2.83 0.37
N CYS A 119 3.36 2.99 0.06
CA CYS A 119 2.74 2.78 -1.23
C CYS A 119 2.11 4.08 -1.70
N PRO A 120 2.91 4.96 -2.35
CA PRO A 120 2.47 6.31 -2.74
C PRO A 120 1.26 6.35 -3.69
N ASP A 121 0.91 5.22 -4.30
CA ASP A 121 -0.20 5.06 -5.22
C ASP A 121 -1.31 4.14 -4.70
N GLY A 122 -1.19 3.62 -3.48
CA GLY A 122 -2.15 2.71 -2.86
C GLY A 122 -1.69 1.25 -2.89
N ASP A 123 -2.50 0.41 -2.26
CA ASP A 123 -2.43 -1.05 -2.26
C ASP A 123 -3.88 -1.53 -2.38
N ALA A 124 -4.32 -1.81 -3.61
CA ALA A 124 -5.72 -2.00 -3.98
C ALA A 124 -6.33 -3.29 -3.44
N ASP A 125 -5.52 -4.31 -3.20
CA ASP A 125 -5.92 -5.63 -2.70
C ASP A 125 -5.42 -5.94 -1.29
N ALA A 126 -4.66 -5.03 -0.70
CA ALA A 126 -4.18 -5.04 0.68
C ALA A 126 -3.26 -6.22 0.99
N ASP A 127 -2.42 -6.60 0.03
CA ASP A 127 -1.46 -7.70 0.16
C ASP A 127 -0.08 -7.26 0.67
N GLY A 128 0.14 -5.94 0.83
CA GLY A 128 1.37 -5.34 1.28
C GLY A 128 2.36 -4.97 0.17
N VAL A 129 1.95 -5.07 -1.10
CA VAL A 129 2.66 -4.56 -2.27
C VAL A 129 1.88 -3.37 -2.85
N CYS A 130 2.60 -2.38 -3.38
CA CYS A 130 1.99 -1.15 -3.86
C CYS A 130 1.44 -1.33 -5.27
N ASP A 131 0.38 -0.61 -5.66
CA ASP A 131 -0.23 -0.70 -6.99
C ASP A 131 0.78 -0.57 -8.16
N SER A 132 1.87 0.19 -8.01
CA SER A 132 2.92 0.31 -9.04
C SER A 132 3.94 -0.82 -9.06
N GLU A 133 3.99 -1.61 -8.01
CA GLU A 133 4.84 -2.77 -7.80
C GLU A 133 4.05 -4.09 -7.80
N ASP A 134 2.72 -3.99 -7.86
CA ASP A 134 1.74 -5.08 -7.90
C ASP A 134 1.90 -5.88 -9.19
N ILE A 135 2.28 -7.15 -9.02
CA ILE A 135 2.46 -8.10 -10.13
C ILE A 135 1.13 -8.77 -10.45
N CYS A 136 0.35 -9.09 -9.42
CA CYS A 136 -0.92 -9.80 -9.52
C CYS A 136 -2.12 -8.99 -8.96
N PRO A 137 -2.76 -8.11 -9.77
CA PRO A 137 -3.82 -7.25 -9.26
C PRO A 137 -5.03 -8.02 -8.72
N GLY A 138 -5.41 -7.74 -7.47
CA GLY A 138 -6.46 -8.45 -6.75
C GLY A 138 -5.99 -9.70 -6.00
N GLY A 139 -4.68 -9.92 -5.96
CA GLY A 139 -3.98 -11.13 -5.53
C GLY A 139 -3.12 -10.93 -4.28
N ASP A 140 -2.20 -11.87 -4.04
CA ASP A 140 -1.14 -11.72 -3.03
C ASP A 140 0.20 -12.02 -3.71
N ASP A 141 1.01 -10.98 -3.90
CA ASP A 141 2.31 -11.02 -4.55
C ASP A 141 3.38 -11.76 -3.74
N ASN A 142 3.14 -12.03 -2.45
CA ASN A 142 4.11 -12.66 -1.57
C ASN A 142 4.08 -14.20 -1.63
N VAL A 143 3.13 -14.76 -2.36
CA VAL A 143 2.95 -16.20 -2.49
C VAL A 143 3.39 -16.64 -3.88
N ASP A 144 4.52 -17.33 -3.93
CA ASP A 144 5.10 -17.93 -5.13
C ASP A 144 5.53 -19.36 -4.77
N THR A 145 4.71 -20.33 -5.17
CA THR A 145 4.83 -21.74 -4.76
C THR A 145 5.95 -22.47 -5.49
N ASP A 146 6.19 -22.15 -6.76
CA ASP A 146 7.19 -22.83 -7.60
C ASP A 146 8.49 -22.04 -7.79
N GLY A 147 8.50 -20.77 -7.40
CA GLY A 147 9.67 -19.91 -7.33
C GLY A 147 10.06 -19.30 -8.67
N ASP A 148 9.11 -19.17 -9.60
CA ASP A 148 9.33 -18.69 -10.96
C ASP A 148 9.23 -17.16 -11.10
N THR A 149 8.96 -16.46 -9.99
CA THR A 149 8.76 -15.00 -9.86
C THR A 149 7.39 -14.46 -10.28
N VAL A 150 6.45 -15.32 -10.67
CA VAL A 150 5.04 -14.98 -10.86
C VAL A 150 4.24 -15.49 -9.66
N PRO A 151 3.54 -14.61 -8.91
CA PRO A 151 2.78 -15.06 -7.76
C PRO A 151 1.60 -15.99 -8.11
N ASP A 152 1.28 -16.92 -7.21
CA ASP A 152 0.27 -17.99 -7.35
C ASP A 152 -1.11 -17.49 -7.83
N PHE A 153 -1.47 -16.24 -7.53
CA PHE A 153 -2.76 -15.68 -7.94
C PHE A 153 -2.86 -15.43 -9.44
N CYS A 154 -1.76 -15.00 -10.06
CA CYS A 154 -1.69 -14.73 -11.51
C CYS A 154 -0.80 -15.72 -12.28
N ASP A 155 -0.36 -16.79 -11.62
CA ASP A 155 0.31 -17.96 -12.19
C ASP A 155 -0.61 -18.69 -13.20
N ILE A 156 -0.16 -18.70 -14.46
CA ILE A 156 -0.79 -19.36 -15.61
C ILE A 156 -0.39 -20.83 -15.66
N CYS A 157 0.86 -21.16 -15.31
CA CYS A 157 1.39 -22.52 -15.36
C CYS A 157 1.85 -23.03 -13.98
N PRO A 158 0.93 -23.50 -13.11
CA PRO A 158 1.29 -23.91 -11.76
C PRO A 158 2.36 -25.00 -11.70
N GLY A 159 3.49 -24.70 -11.05
CA GLY A 159 4.67 -25.57 -10.98
C GLY A 159 5.71 -25.33 -12.09
N GLY A 160 5.54 -24.27 -12.88
CA GLY A 160 6.20 -23.96 -14.14
C GLY A 160 7.04 -22.68 -14.10
N ASP A 161 7.36 -22.14 -15.28
CA ASP A 161 7.94 -20.80 -15.42
C ASP A 161 7.13 -20.04 -16.45
N ASP A 162 6.42 -19.03 -16.00
CA ASP A 162 5.51 -18.21 -16.79
C ASP A 162 6.22 -17.24 -17.73
N ASN A 163 7.52 -17.00 -17.51
CA ASN A 163 8.29 -16.01 -18.27
C ASN A 163 8.85 -16.56 -19.60
N VAL A 164 8.61 -17.82 -19.89
CA VAL A 164 9.12 -18.50 -21.09
C VAL A 164 7.95 -18.88 -21.99
N ASP A 165 7.87 -18.20 -23.12
CA ASP A 165 6.90 -18.44 -24.18
C ASP A 165 7.68 -18.42 -25.52
N THR A 166 7.94 -19.60 -26.07
CA THR A 166 8.80 -19.81 -27.24
C THR A 166 8.12 -19.40 -28.54
N ASP A 167 6.81 -19.63 -28.66
CA ASP A 167 6.07 -19.42 -29.90
C ASP A 167 5.25 -18.11 -29.90
N GLY A 168 5.10 -17.49 -28.74
CA GLY A 168 4.53 -16.16 -28.52
C GLY A 168 3.01 -16.15 -28.46
N ASP A 169 2.39 -17.27 -28.09
CA ASP A 169 0.94 -17.45 -28.08
C ASP A 169 0.26 -17.08 -26.75
N THR A 170 1.04 -16.64 -25.74
CA THR A 170 0.64 -16.29 -24.38
C THR A 170 0.43 -17.44 -23.40
N VAL A 171 0.64 -18.69 -23.80
CA VAL A 171 0.70 -19.87 -22.93
C VAL A 171 2.18 -20.25 -22.71
N PRO A 172 2.68 -20.24 -21.46
CA PRO A 172 4.10 -20.54 -21.23
C PRO A 172 4.49 -21.99 -21.55
N ASP A 173 5.73 -22.18 -22.02
CA ASP A 173 6.33 -23.45 -22.50
C ASP A 173 6.10 -24.65 -21.56
N PHE A 174 5.97 -24.41 -20.26
CA PHE A 174 5.76 -25.48 -19.27
C PHE A 174 4.37 -26.10 -19.35
N CYS A 175 3.34 -25.30 -19.61
CA CYS A 175 1.95 -25.75 -19.74
C CYS A 175 1.39 -25.66 -21.17
N ASP A 176 2.24 -25.28 -22.13
CA ASP A 176 2.03 -25.33 -23.57
C ASP A 176 1.79 -26.77 -24.08
N ILE A 177 0.62 -26.95 -24.72
CA ILE A 177 0.18 -28.20 -25.34
C ILE A 177 0.70 -28.30 -26.77
N CYS A 178 0.78 -27.18 -27.49
CA CYS A 178 1.21 -27.08 -28.88
C CYS A 178 2.49 -26.21 -29.04
N PRO A 179 3.71 -26.76 -28.85
CA PRO A 179 4.97 -25.97 -28.71
C PRO A 179 5.42 -25.11 -29.90
N ASP A 180 4.66 -25.10 -30.99
CA ASP A 180 4.93 -24.38 -32.22
C ASP A 180 3.66 -23.62 -32.73
N GLY A 181 2.59 -23.50 -31.93
CA GLY A 181 1.46 -22.63 -32.25
C GLY A 181 0.34 -22.54 -31.21
N ASP A 182 -0.53 -21.54 -31.40
CA ASP A 182 -1.55 -21.06 -30.45
C ASP A 182 -2.47 -22.09 -29.77
N ASP A 183 -2.33 -22.21 -28.45
CA ASP A 183 -3.10 -23.01 -27.51
C ASP A 183 -4.52 -22.45 -27.25
N ASN A 184 -4.77 -21.17 -27.53
CA ASN A 184 -6.04 -20.51 -27.21
C ASN A 184 -7.14 -20.75 -28.24
N VAL A 185 -6.81 -21.41 -29.35
CA VAL A 185 -7.73 -21.68 -30.45
C VAL A 185 -8.08 -23.15 -30.46
N ASP A 186 -9.30 -23.47 -30.06
CA ASP A 186 -9.89 -24.81 -30.14
C ASP A 186 -11.26 -24.67 -30.84
N THR A 187 -11.30 -24.99 -32.14
CA THR A 187 -12.48 -24.78 -33.00
C THR A 187 -13.60 -25.78 -32.70
N ASP A 188 -13.26 -27.01 -32.30
CA ASP A 188 -14.23 -28.08 -32.11
C ASP A 188 -14.50 -28.46 -30.63
N GLY A 189 -13.71 -27.89 -29.71
CA GLY A 189 -13.91 -27.93 -28.27
C GLY A 189 -13.44 -29.22 -27.63
N ASP A 190 -12.50 -29.95 -28.25
CA ASP A 190 -12.03 -31.26 -27.80
C ASP A 190 -10.84 -31.21 -26.84
N THR A 191 -10.39 -29.99 -26.48
CA THR A 191 -9.25 -29.68 -25.59
C THR A 191 -7.86 -29.82 -26.21
N VAL A 192 -7.77 -30.17 -27.49
CA VAL A 192 -6.52 -30.10 -28.27
C VAL A 192 -6.57 -28.83 -29.12
N PRO A 193 -5.60 -27.91 -29.00
CA PRO A 193 -5.62 -26.70 -29.80
C PRO A 193 -5.43 -26.97 -31.31
N ASP A 194 -6.08 -26.16 -32.14
CA ASP A 194 -6.09 -26.25 -33.62
C ASP A 194 -4.66 -26.31 -34.23
N ALA A 195 -3.67 -25.75 -33.53
CA ALA A 195 -2.27 -25.72 -33.96
C ALA A 195 -1.62 -27.12 -33.96
N CYS A 196 -2.02 -28.00 -33.04
CA CYS A 196 -1.54 -29.38 -32.95
C CYS A 196 -2.62 -30.46 -33.08
N ASP A 197 -3.87 -30.07 -33.32
CA ASP A 197 -4.97 -30.96 -33.74
C ASP A 197 -4.73 -31.54 -35.14
N ILE A 198 -4.58 -32.86 -35.19
CA ILE A 198 -4.34 -33.61 -36.44
C ILE A 198 -5.66 -34.01 -37.11
N CYS A 199 -6.76 -34.04 -36.37
CA CYS A 199 -8.06 -34.56 -36.75
C CYS A 199 -9.19 -33.52 -36.63
N PRO A 200 -9.23 -32.46 -37.46
CA PRO A 200 -10.19 -31.37 -37.31
C PRO A 200 -11.64 -31.87 -37.25
N GLY A 201 -12.24 -31.92 -36.05
CA GLY A 201 -13.59 -32.41 -35.78
C GLY A 201 -13.73 -33.71 -34.95
N GLY A 202 -12.70 -34.21 -34.26
CA GLY A 202 -12.78 -35.45 -33.48
C GLY A 202 -11.64 -35.63 -32.47
N ASP A 203 -11.78 -36.58 -31.54
CA ASP A 203 -10.82 -36.79 -30.43
C ASP A 203 -9.49 -37.45 -30.87
N ASP A 204 -8.38 -36.86 -30.44
CA ASP A 204 -7.01 -37.39 -30.63
C ASP A 204 -6.59 -38.48 -29.61
#